data_AF-A0A966MUQ1-F1
#
_entry.id   AF-A0A966MUQ1-F1
#
_cell.length_a   1.000
_cell.length_b   1.000
_cell.length_c   1.000
_cell.angle_alpha   90.00
_cell.angle_beta   90.00
_cell.angle_gamma   90.00
#
_symmetry.space_group_name_H-M   'P 1'
#
loop_
_entity.id
_entity.type
_entity.pdbx_description
1 polymer ?
#
loop_
_entity_poly.entity_id
_entity_poly.type
_entity_poly.pdbx_seq_one_letter_code
_entity_poly.pdbx_strand_id
1 'polypeptide(L)'
;HERYYEYSEAPELPLNWRQTMTLKHLLAAGYLKSGDSIIWKRRALKRSHLASIQSDGTIVTDDGVVHKTPSGAAKHLNDDKPVDGWLAWKLEESGVSLSDLRKRLN
;
A
#
# COMPACT_ATOMS: atom_id res chain seq x y z
N HIS A 1 3.15 23.52 35.19
CA HIS A 1 4.09 22.44 35.55
C HIS A 1 3.76 21.23 34.68
N GLU A 2 4.21 21.26 33.42
CA GLU A 2 4.13 20.13 32.50
C GLU A 2 5.58 19.77 32.18
N ARG A 3 6.03 18.61 32.65
CA ARG A 3 7.42 18.17 32.49
C ARG A 3 7.61 17.66 31.06
N TYR A 4 8.41 18.39 30.29
CA TYR A 4 9.06 17.87 29.09
C TYR A 4 9.98 16.72 29.50
N TYR A 5 9.85 15.57 28.84
CA TYR A 5 10.83 14.49 28.95
C TYR A 5 12.07 14.85 28.13
N GLU A 6 13.22 14.81 28.78
CA GLU A 6 14.54 15.10 28.25
C GLU A 6 15.02 13.91 27.38
N TYR A 7 15.26 14.17 26.10
CA TYR A 7 15.66 13.18 25.09
C TYR A 7 17.17 12.91 25.14
N SER A 8 17.68 12.24 26.17
CA SER A 8 19.12 11.92 26.24
C SER A 8 19.47 10.44 26.02
N GLU A 9 18.52 9.52 26.05
CA GLU A 9 18.77 8.10 25.73
C GLU A 9 17.51 7.52 25.07
N ALA A 10 17.45 7.48 23.74
CA ALA A 10 16.35 6.82 23.05
C ALA A 10 16.44 5.31 23.37
N PRO A 11 15.48 4.72 24.11
CA PRO A 11 15.50 3.28 24.35
C PRO A 11 15.31 2.59 23.01
N GLU A 12 16.13 1.58 22.72
CA GLU A 12 15.98 0.77 21.52
C GLU A 12 14.51 0.34 21.38
N LEU A 13 13.88 0.77 20.30
CA LEU A 13 12.44 0.60 20.10
C LEU A 13 12.11 -0.90 20.15
N PRO A 14 11.11 -1.33 20.95
CA PRO A 14 10.80 -2.74 21.06
C PRO A 14 10.37 -3.30 19.69
N LEU A 15 10.94 -4.47 19.35
CA LEU A 15 10.75 -5.23 18.10
C LEU A 15 9.29 -5.61 17.74
N ASN A 16 8.27 -5.14 18.47
CA ASN A 16 6.91 -5.65 18.39
C ASN A 16 5.77 -4.61 18.25
N TRP A 17 6.05 -3.40 17.73
CA TRP A 17 4.98 -2.57 17.13
C TRP A 17 5.05 -2.57 15.61
N ARG A 18 4.29 -3.51 15.02
CA ARG A 18 3.83 -3.57 13.62
C ARG A 18 4.88 -3.11 12.60
N GLN A 19 5.75 -4.03 12.15
CA GLN A 19 6.21 -3.99 10.77
C GLN A 19 4.96 -4.07 9.88
N THR A 20 4.37 -2.91 9.60
CA THR A 20 3.28 -2.80 8.65
C THR A 20 3.94 -2.97 7.31
N MET A 21 3.91 -4.20 6.78
CA MET A 21 4.45 -4.48 5.45
C MET A 21 3.87 -3.47 4.46
N THR A 22 4.75 -2.72 3.81
CA THR A 22 4.42 -1.65 2.87
C THR A 22 4.78 -2.06 1.45
N LEU A 23 4.35 -1.29 0.46
CA LEU A 23 4.79 -1.48 -0.92
C LEU A 23 6.31 -1.36 -1.07
N LYS A 24 6.97 -0.53 -0.26
CA LYS A 24 8.44 -0.46 -0.23
C LYS A 24 9.09 -1.80 0.09
N HIS A 25 8.51 -2.59 1.00
CA HIS A 25 9.08 -3.91 1.33
C HIS A 25 8.94 -4.88 0.15
N LEU A 26 7.81 -4.83 -0.57
CA LEU A 26 7.60 -5.64 -1.77
C LEU A 26 8.51 -5.22 -2.93
N LEU A 27 8.74 -3.91 -3.10
CA LEU A 27 9.72 -3.37 -4.06
C LEU A 27 11.14 -3.80 -3.69
N ALA A 28 11.53 -3.67 -2.42
CA ALA A 28 12.85 -4.06 -1.93
C ALA A 28 13.14 -5.56 -2.10
N ALA A 29 12.12 -6.41 -1.95
CA ALA A 29 12.21 -7.85 -2.18
C ALA A 29 12.10 -8.27 -3.65
N GLY A 30 11.87 -7.33 -4.58
CA GLY A 30 11.74 -7.61 -6.01
C GLY A 30 10.42 -8.28 -6.43
N TYR A 31 9.42 -8.34 -5.55
CA TYR A 31 8.07 -8.82 -5.89
C TYR A 31 7.25 -7.79 -6.67
N LEU A 32 7.65 -6.52 -6.59
CA LEU A 32 7.12 -5.41 -7.38
C LEU A 32 8.29 -4.66 -8.01
N LYS A 33 7.99 -3.95 -9.09
CA LYS A 33 8.89 -2.99 -9.74
C LYS A 33 8.24 -1.61 -9.78
N SER A 34 9.08 -0.58 -9.81
CA SER A 34 8.59 0.77 -10.09
C SER A 34 7.98 0.81 -11.50
N GLY A 35 6.82 1.44 -11.62
CA GLY A 35 6.03 1.48 -12.85
C GLY A 35 5.06 0.31 -13.01
N ASP A 36 5.04 -0.67 -12.11
CA ASP A 36 4.08 -1.77 -12.19
C ASP A 36 2.64 -1.23 -12.13
N SER A 37 1.84 -1.65 -13.11
CA SER A 37 0.41 -1.39 -13.16
C SER A 37 -0.34 -2.34 -12.24
N ILE A 38 -1.23 -1.78 -11.41
CA ILE A 38 -2.20 -2.50 -10.62
C ILE A 38 -3.62 -2.13 -11.04
N ILE A 39 -4.51 -3.13 -10.99
CA ILE A 39 -5.91 -3.01 -11.37
C ILE A 39 -6.82 -3.46 -10.23
N TRP A 40 -7.90 -2.73 -10.01
CA TRP A 40 -8.99 -3.13 -9.14
C TRP A 40 -10.28 -3.29 -9.95
N LYS A 41 -10.72 -4.54 -10.13
CA LYS A 41 -11.93 -4.88 -10.90
C LYS A 41 -13.15 -4.97 -9.98
N ARG A 42 -14.09 -4.04 -10.12
CA ARG A 42 -15.38 -4.02 -9.40
C ARG A 42 -16.48 -4.63 -10.27
N ARG A 43 -16.48 -5.96 -10.39
CA ARG A 43 -17.38 -6.72 -11.28
C ARG A 43 -18.86 -6.35 -11.13
N ALA A 44 -19.35 -6.24 -9.90
CA ALA A 44 -20.74 -5.88 -9.61
C ALA A 44 -21.13 -4.49 -10.17
N LEU A 45 -20.15 -3.58 -10.30
CA LEU A 45 -20.34 -2.24 -10.82
C LEU A 45 -19.88 -2.09 -12.28
N LYS A 46 -19.40 -3.16 -12.93
CA LYS A 46 -18.78 -3.14 -14.26
C LYS A 46 -17.71 -2.05 -14.43
N ARG A 47 -17.00 -1.71 -13.35
CA ARG A 47 -15.92 -0.71 -13.32
C ARG A 47 -14.58 -1.36 -13.04
N SER A 48 -13.52 -0.78 -13.58
CA SER A 48 -12.14 -1.10 -13.21
C SER A 48 -11.40 0.20 -12.95
N HIS A 49 -10.53 0.19 -11.96
CA HIS A 49 -9.64 1.30 -11.66
C HIS A 49 -8.20 0.87 -11.91
N LEU A 50 -7.41 1.76 -12.50
CA LEU A 50 -5.99 1.55 -12.73
C LEU A 50 -5.17 2.42 -11.78
N ALA A 51 -3.99 1.93 -11.43
CA ALA A 51 -2.99 2.71 -10.72
C ALA A 51 -1.59 2.18 -11.03
N SER A 52 -0.58 3.00 -10.78
CA SER A 52 0.84 2.65 -10.96
C SER A 52 1.58 2.73 -9.64
N ILE A 53 2.52 1.81 -9.43
CA ILE A 53 3.38 1.78 -8.25
C ILE A 53 4.62 2.61 -8.52
N GLN A 54 4.93 3.54 -7.61
CA GLN A 54 6.12 4.39 -7.69
C GLN A 54 7.29 3.78 -6.93
N SER A 55 8.51 4.19 -7.28
CA SER A 55 9.75 3.70 -6.66
C SER A 55 9.84 3.99 -5.16
N ASP A 56 9.16 5.04 -4.70
CA ASP A 56 9.05 5.39 -3.28
C ASP A 56 7.94 4.61 -2.55
N GLY A 57 7.31 3.63 -3.20
CA GLY A 57 6.23 2.83 -2.63
C GLY A 57 4.90 3.56 -2.49
N THR A 58 4.73 4.72 -3.14
CA THR A 58 3.42 5.33 -3.33
C THR A 58 2.68 4.72 -4.52
N ILE A 59 1.38 5.00 -4.60
CA ILE A 59 0.50 4.59 -5.68
C ILE A 59 -0.03 5.87 -6.34
N VAL A 60 0.03 5.94 -7.67
CA VAL A 60 -0.61 6.99 -8.46
C VAL A 60 -1.80 6.38 -9.17
N THR A 61 -3.01 6.80 -8.81
CA THR A 61 -4.25 6.37 -9.46
C THR A 61 -4.38 6.97 -10.86
N ASP A 62 -5.28 6.42 -11.68
CA ASP A 62 -5.54 6.86 -13.05
C ASP A 62 -5.99 8.33 -13.18
N ASP A 63 -6.59 8.88 -12.13
CA ASP A 63 -6.92 10.31 -12.00
C ASP A 63 -5.73 11.18 -11.54
N GLY A 64 -4.54 10.59 -11.38
CA GLY A 64 -3.29 11.29 -11.05
C GLY A 64 -3.05 11.51 -9.55
N VAL A 65 -3.93 11.01 -8.67
CA VAL A 65 -3.81 11.23 -7.23
C VAL A 65 -2.79 10.27 -6.59
N VAL A 66 -1.95 10.81 -5.70
CA VAL A 66 -0.87 10.06 -5.05
C VAL A 66 -1.31 9.58 -3.66
N HIS A 67 -1.10 8.30 -3.38
CA HIS A 67 -1.45 7.66 -2.11
C HIS A 67 -0.27 6.89 -1.50
N LYS A 68 -0.14 6.99 -0.18
CA LYS A 68 0.91 6.27 0.59
C LYS A 68 0.57 4.80 0.86
N THR A 69 -0.69 4.40 0.65
CA THR A 69 -1.15 3.05 0.99
C THR A 69 -2.15 2.51 -0.04
N PRO A 70 -2.18 1.18 -0.25
CA PRO A 70 -3.20 0.53 -1.09
C PRO A 70 -4.62 0.86 -0.68
N SER A 71 -4.92 0.86 0.62
CA SER A 71 -6.26 1.17 1.14
C SER A 71 -6.63 2.63 0.92
N GLY A 72 -5.67 3.56 1.01
CA GLY A 72 -5.89 4.97 0.70
C GLY A 72 -6.32 5.18 -0.76
N ALA A 73 -5.60 4.55 -1.70
CA ALA A 73 -5.95 4.59 -3.13
C ALA A 73 -7.33 3.97 -3.40
N ALA A 74 -7.64 2.82 -2.78
CA ALA A 74 -8.93 2.16 -2.97
C ALA A 74 -10.09 2.97 -2.36
N LYS A 75 -9.89 3.58 -1.18
CA LYS A 75 -10.87 4.44 -0.52
C LYS A 75 -11.21 5.66 -1.39
N HIS A 76 -10.18 6.31 -1.93
CA HIS A 76 -10.31 7.47 -2.83
C HIS A 76 -11.22 7.15 -4.03
N LEU A 77 -11.00 6.00 -4.67
CA LEU A 77 -11.80 5.53 -5.81
C LEU A 77 -13.16 4.90 -5.43
N ASN A 78 -13.51 4.88 -4.14
CA ASN A 78 -14.72 4.27 -3.60
C ASN A 78 -15.62 5.26 -2.87
N ASP A 79 -15.67 6.51 -3.33
CA ASP A 79 -16.51 7.56 -2.72
C ASP A 79 -16.21 7.71 -1.21
N ASP A 80 -14.92 7.68 -0.86
CA ASP A 80 -14.41 7.73 0.51
C ASP A 80 -14.85 6.57 1.44
N LYS A 81 -15.43 5.50 0.90
CA LYS A 81 -15.81 4.33 1.70
C LYS A 81 -14.61 3.41 1.91
N PRO A 82 -14.38 2.90 3.13
CA PRO A 82 -13.27 1.99 3.42
C PRO A 82 -13.28 0.74 2.53
N VAL A 83 -12.10 0.36 2.05
CA VAL A 83 -11.86 -0.87 1.28
C VAL A 83 -10.54 -1.48 1.75
N ASP A 84 -10.48 -2.80 1.80
CA ASP A 84 -9.20 -3.49 1.92
C ASP A 84 -8.43 -3.39 0.60
N GLY A 85 -7.53 -2.40 0.52
CA GLY A 85 -6.71 -2.17 -0.66
C GLY A 85 -5.76 -3.32 -0.99
N TRP A 86 -5.32 -4.10 -0.01
CA TRP A 86 -4.38 -5.20 -0.26
C TRP A 86 -5.05 -6.34 -1.05
N LEU A 87 -6.33 -6.58 -0.80
CA LEU A 87 -7.12 -7.56 -1.55
C LEU A 87 -7.72 -6.99 -2.84
N ALA A 88 -8.03 -5.69 -2.85
CA ALA A 88 -8.64 -5.01 -3.99
C ALA A 88 -7.71 -4.94 -5.20
N TRP A 89 -6.46 -4.53 -4.96
CA TRP A 89 -5.46 -4.30 -6.00
C TRP A 89 -4.75 -5.59 -6.40
N LYS A 90 -4.64 -5.78 -7.72
CA LYS A 90 -3.94 -6.91 -8.34
C LYS A 90 -2.97 -6.38 -9.39
N LEU A 91 -1.80 -7.00 -9.54
CA LEU A 91 -0.93 -6.73 -10.68
C LEU A 91 -1.71 -6.96 -11.97
N GLU A 92 -1.65 -6.01 -12.89
CA GLU A 92 -2.37 -6.11 -14.16
C GLU A 92 -1.87 -7.30 -15.00
N GLU A 93 -0.55 -7.47 -15.06
CA GLU A 93 0.11 -8.51 -15.84
C GLU A 93 -0.20 -9.92 -15.31
N SER A 94 -0.02 -10.15 -14.01
CA SER A 94 -0.10 -11.51 -13.42
C SER A 94 -1.44 -11.82 -12.73
N GLY A 95 -2.26 -10.80 -12.45
CA GLY A 95 -3.49 -10.94 -11.67
C GLY A 95 -3.29 -11.28 -10.19
N VAL A 96 -2.05 -11.34 -9.70
CA VAL A 96 -1.72 -11.63 -8.29
C VAL A 96 -2.08 -10.43 -7.42
N SER A 97 -2.71 -10.67 -6.26
CA SER A 97 -3.09 -9.60 -5.33
C SER A 97 -1.89 -9.09 -4.52
N LEU A 98 -1.93 -7.81 -4.11
CA LEU A 98 -0.91 -7.26 -3.22
C LEU A 98 -0.88 -8.01 -1.87
N SER A 99 -2.02 -8.49 -1.39
CA SER A 99 -2.12 -9.34 -0.20
C SER A 99 -1.35 -10.65 -0.35
N ASP A 100 -1.44 -11.31 -1.51
CA ASP A 100 -0.72 -12.55 -1.75
C ASP A 100 0.78 -12.32 -1.90
N LEU A 101 1.20 -11.22 -2.53
CA LEU A 101 2.62 -10.84 -2.55
C LEU A 101 3.14 -10.57 -1.13
N ARG A 102 2.34 -9.89 -0.30
CA ARG A 102 2.68 -9.60 1.10
C ARG A 102 2.90 -10.87 1.92
N LYS A 103 2.14 -11.94 1.69
CA LYS A 103 2.31 -13.23 2.37
C LYS A 103 3.64 -13.92 2.03
N ARG A 104 4.25 -13.61 0.88
CA ARG A 104 5.55 -14.19 0.46
C ARG A 104 6.75 -13.58 1.18
N LEU A 105 6.55 -12.46 1.89
CA LEU A 105 7.58 -11.82 2.71
C LEU A 105 7.69 -12.40 4.13
N ASN A 106 6.88 -13.41 4.46
CA ASN A 106 6.76 -14.03 5.78
C ASN A 106 7.05 -15.53 5.69
#